data_AF-A0A6N9PTZ1-F1
#
_entry.id   AF-A0A6N9PTZ1-F1
#
_cell.length_a   1.000
_cell.length_b   1.000
_cell.length_c   1.000
_cell.angle_alpha   90.00
_cell.angle_beta   90.00
_cell.angle_gamma   90.00
#
_symmetry.space_group_name_H-M   'P 1'
#
loop_
_entity.id
_entity.type
_entity.pdbx_description
1 polymer ?
#
loop_
_entity_poly.entity_id
_entity_poly.type
_entity_poly.pdbx_seq_one_letter_code
_entity_poly.pdbx_strand_id
1 'polypeptide(L)'
;MGDDWLKCDGSFVSEDDYPELVALLGTKQPTAQDLKTAYTADKAGAITNTCVFNGSIWAYLVDAHLLVCVPATGAAKTIPVTGAEALSGASPVYLSICGGSLYLTQIGGTQAKILLFELVSFTGSETSIKMTAVTTYISGRVTQTANQYTIPYVVDVGGTKMMALYMSDSYFYYITWTAGQYSSSAQQIQGYCMAYSGSMSKHYTPKLAAKFGFSVKNQNEALYASRFLGIYLYSNNYGYKFWFSIASVSQSLYGTPESDPYSSYNSYTNMETAIEQDERGRYLKRFVAEDYTPQMITLPTGANNEYLYNVDLVDRKVTLMHGRYNGSTLPEWRDINIKLPSRAVLFTDSVCYVAEQSMWFIFVGTGLLFGSKLAAGGWGYIDTLGLLGLIAKNGCITYLPGENALYLSGLNSAGIPVVCKLLFDGLMDFSGEGAWLPVMSKDGIPAYIKARST
;
A
#
# COMPACT_ATOMS: atom_id res chain seq x y z
N MET A 1 -30.99 -29.42 -11.25
CA MET A 1 -30.91 -28.27 -12.19
C MET A 1 -29.74 -28.55 -13.10
N GLY A 2 -29.93 -28.45 -14.42
CA GLY A 2 -28.84 -28.67 -15.40
C GLY A 2 -27.98 -27.42 -15.60
N ASP A 3 -27.03 -27.48 -16.53
CA ASP A 3 -26.04 -26.43 -16.83
C ASP A 3 -26.64 -25.08 -17.28
N ASP A 4 -27.95 -25.05 -17.52
CA ASP A 4 -28.73 -23.86 -17.89
C ASP A 4 -29.13 -22.96 -16.71
N TRP A 5 -28.81 -23.34 -15.47
CA TRP A 5 -29.20 -22.59 -14.26
C TRP A 5 -28.00 -22.36 -13.34
N LEU A 6 -27.78 -21.09 -13.00
CA LEU A 6 -26.67 -20.67 -12.16
C LEU A 6 -27.18 -20.08 -10.85
N LYS A 7 -26.46 -20.35 -9.76
CA LYS A 7 -26.84 -19.89 -8.43
C LYS A 7 -26.51 -18.40 -8.28
N CYS A 8 -27.45 -17.62 -7.77
CA CYS A 8 -27.28 -16.21 -7.39
C CYS A 8 -26.46 -16.08 -6.10
N ASP A 9 -25.22 -16.55 -6.13
CA ASP A 9 -24.30 -16.62 -4.99
C ASP A 9 -23.12 -15.65 -5.08
N GLY A 10 -23.12 -14.76 -6.09
CA GLY A 10 -21.99 -13.87 -6.32
C GLY A 10 -20.80 -14.57 -6.95
N SER A 11 -20.99 -15.69 -7.65
CA SER A 11 -19.95 -16.27 -8.50
C SER A 11 -19.81 -15.51 -9.83
N PHE A 12 -18.60 -15.53 -10.39
CA PHE A 12 -18.28 -14.93 -11.68
C PHE A 12 -18.68 -15.87 -12.82
N VAL A 13 -19.23 -15.30 -13.90
CA VAL A 13 -19.57 -16.03 -15.14
C VAL A 13 -18.85 -15.41 -16.33
N SER A 14 -18.21 -16.25 -17.13
CA SER A 14 -17.49 -15.84 -18.34
C SER A 14 -18.46 -15.51 -19.48
N GLU A 15 -18.11 -14.50 -20.28
CA GLU A 15 -18.79 -14.18 -21.53
C GLU A 15 -18.64 -15.31 -22.56
N ASP A 16 -17.55 -16.08 -22.53
CA ASP A 16 -17.36 -17.24 -23.41
C ASP A 16 -18.37 -18.37 -23.13
N ASP A 17 -18.71 -18.57 -21.86
CA ASP A 17 -19.59 -19.65 -21.41
C ASP A 17 -21.06 -19.24 -21.42
N TYR A 18 -21.35 -17.95 -21.11
CA TYR A 18 -22.70 -17.43 -20.93
C TYR A 18 -22.88 -16.01 -21.53
N PRO A 19 -22.71 -15.82 -22.85
CA PRO A 19 -22.69 -14.50 -23.49
C PRO A 19 -24.01 -13.74 -23.34
N GLU A 20 -25.15 -14.43 -23.47
CA GLU A 20 -26.49 -13.83 -23.31
C GLU A 20 -26.72 -13.32 -21.90
N LEU A 21 -26.25 -14.08 -20.90
CA LEU A 21 -26.41 -13.73 -19.51
C LEU A 21 -25.52 -12.54 -19.13
N VAL A 22 -24.27 -12.54 -19.59
CA VAL A 22 -23.34 -11.41 -19.39
C VAL A 22 -23.89 -10.13 -20.01
N ALA A 23 -24.46 -10.20 -21.23
CA ALA A 23 -25.12 -9.06 -21.87
C ALA A 23 -26.32 -8.52 -21.07
N LEU A 24 -27.04 -9.40 -20.37
CA LEU A 24 -28.23 -9.05 -19.58
C LEU A 24 -27.91 -8.52 -18.19
N LEU A 25 -26.86 -9.06 -17.56
CA LEU A 25 -26.32 -8.57 -16.27
C LEU A 25 -25.57 -7.25 -16.44
N GLY A 26 -24.97 -7.03 -17.62
CA GLY A 26 -24.16 -5.87 -17.94
C GLY A 26 -22.75 -5.96 -17.34
N THR A 27 -21.78 -5.36 -18.03
CA THR A 27 -20.43 -5.14 -17.52
C THR A 27 -20.33 -3.72 -17.00
N LYS A 28 -20.38 -3.54 -15.67
CA LYS A 28 -20.19 -2.20 -15.09
C LYS A 28 -18.71 -1.93 -14.84
N GLN A 29 -18.01 -1.57 -15.90
CA GLN A 29 -16.66 -1.04 -15.81
C GLN A 29 -16.73 0.43 -15.41
N PRO A 30 -15.95 0.90 -14.42
CA PRO A 30 -15.85 2.32 -14.20
C PRO A 30 -15.04 2.92 -15.33
N THR A 31 -15.58 4.00 -15.87
CA THR A 31 -14.97 4.77 -16.94
C THR A 31 -14.42 6.06 -16.37
N ALA A 32 -13.64 6.80 -17.16
CA ALA A 32 -13.18 8.12 -16.75
C ALA A 32 -14.34 9.09 -16.42
N GLN A 33 -15.54 8.81 -16.95
CA GLN A 33 -16.77 9.56 -16.69
C GLN A 33 -17.32 9.37 -15.27
N ASP A 34 -16.96 8.29 -14.58
CA ASP A 34 -17.38 8.01 -13.20
C ASP A 34 -16.50 8.72 -12.16
N LEU A 35 -15.35 9.26 -12.60
CA LEU A 35 -14.48 10.08 -11.79
C LEU A 35 -15.03 11.51 -11.68
N LYS A 36 -15.05 12.03 -10.46
CA LYS A 36 -15.48 13.39 -10.16
C LYS A 36 -14.39 14.13 -9.41
N THR A 37 -14.14 15.37 -9.80
CA THR A 37 -13.28 16.27 -9.02
C THR A 37 -13.94 16.52 -7.67
N ALA A 38 -13.25 16.18 -6.60
CA ALA A 38 -13.71 16.37 -5.24
C ALA A 38 -13.09 17.63 -4.61
N TYR A 39 -11.84 17.93 -4.97
CA TYR A 39 -11.15 19.14 -4.58
C TYR A 39 -10.02 19.49 -5.56
N THR A 40 -9.78 20.78 -5.76
CA THR A 40 -8.61 21.32 -6.44
C THR A 40 -8.17 22.54 -5.66
N ALA A 41 -6.90 22.61 -5.30
CA ALA A 41 -6.38 23.76 -4.57
C ALA A 41 -6.26 24.98 -5.49
N ASP A 42 -6.50 26.17 -4.93
CA ASP A 42 -6.37 27.44 -5.67
C ASP A 42 -4.91 27.79 -6.01
N LYS A 43 -3.96 27.21 -5.27
CA LYS A 43 -2.54 27.51 -5.37
C LYS A 43 -1.72 26.23 -5.47
N ALA A 44 -0.59 26.36 -6.16
CA ALA A 44 0.42 25.33 -6.19
C ALA A 44 1.04 25.13 -4.79
N GLY A 45 1.43 23.89 -4.50
CA GLY A 45 2.03 23.53 -3.22
C GLY A 45 1.99 22.01 -3.00
N ALA A 46 2.65 21.52 -1.96
CA ALA A 46 2.65 20.10 -1.64
C ALA A 46 1.37 19.66 -0.90
N ILE A 47 0.97 18.42 -1.15
CA ILE A 47 -0.14 17.73 -0.49
C ILE A 47 0.37 16.44 0.16
N THR A 48 -0.21 16.09 1.31
CA THR A 48 0.04 14.81 2.00
C THR A 48 -0.70 13.65 1.34
N ASN A 49 -0.54 12.45 1.88
CA ASN A 49 -1.54 11.39 1.68
C ASN A 49 -2.94 11.85 2.16
N THR A 50 -3.96 11.10 1.74
CA THR A 50 -5.32 11.22 2.26
C THR A 50 -5.57 10.25 3.41
N CYS A 51 -6.48 10.62 4.32
CA CYS A 51 -6.96 9.74 5.38
C CYS A 51 -8.48 9.85 5.56
N VAL A 52 -9.11 8.78 6.06
CA VAL A 52 -10.54 8.76 6.39
C VAL A 52 -10.74 9.11 7.85
N PHE A 53 -11.60 10.09 8.13
CA PHE A 53 -12.05 10.40 9.49
C PHE A 53 -13.45 11.02 9.47
N ASN A 54 -14.33 10.54 10.35
CA ASN A 54 -15.72 10.99 10.46
C ASN A 54 -16.45 11.05 9.10
N GLY A 55 -16.34 9.98 8.30
CA GLY A 55 -17.02 9.86 7.01
C GLY A 55 -16.53 10.82 5.93
N SER A 56 -15.36 11.45 6.13
CA SER A 56 -14.78 12.41 5.20
C SER A 56 -13.33 12.03 4.88
N ILE A 57 -12.87 12.46 3.71
CA ILE A 57 -11.47 12.38 3.30
C ILE A 57 -10.77 13.66 3.73
N TRP A 58 -9.58 13.50 4.31
CA TRP A 58 -8.77 14.61 4.78
C TRP A 58 -7.40 14.59 4.12
N ALA A 59 -6.88 15.76 3.78
CA ALA A 59 -5.52 15.96 3.28
C ALA A 59 -4.96 17.28 3.80
N TYR A 60 -3.65 17.38 3.99
CA TYR A 60 -3.00 18.63 4.39
C TYR A 60 -2.23 19.23 3.22
N LEU A 61 -2.46 20.51 2.97
CA LEU A 61 -1.70 21.33 2.02
C LEU A 61 -0.55 21.98 2.77
N VAL A 62 0.66 21.48 2.54
CA VAL A 62 1.84 21.79 3.35
C VAL A 62 2.21 23.26 3.26
N ASP A 63 2.38 23.77 2.03
CA ASP A 63 2.86 25.15 1.82
C ASP A 63 1.76 26.20 2.05
N ALA A 64 0.48 25.80 1.97
CA ALA A 64 -0.65 26.67 2.26
C ALA A 64 -1.05 26.65 3.74
N HIS A 65 -0.55 25.69 4.51
CA HIS A 65 -0.93 25.42 5.89
C HIS A 65 -2.45 25.25 6.08
N LEU A 66 -3.08 24.48 5.19
CA LEU A 66 -4.52 24.21 5.21
C LEU A 66 -4.78 22.72 5.34
N LEU A 67 -5.62 22.33 6.30
CA LEU A 67 -6.22 21.00 6.34
C LEU A 67 -7.51 21.03 5.52
N VAL A 68 -7.57 20.19 4.49
CA VAL A 68 -8.72 20.05 3.59
C VAL A 68 -9.59 18.90 4.07
N CYS A 69 -10.88 19.15 4.20
CA CYS A 69 -11.93 18.17 4.45
C CYS A 69 -12.76 18.03 3.17
N VAL A 70 -12.83 16.82 2.63
CA VAL A 70 -13.69 16.44 1.52
C VAL A 70 -14.77 15.52 2.08
N PRO A 71 -15.96 16.04 2.41
CA PRO A 71 -17.04 15.19 2.89
C PRO A 71 -17.58 14.31 1.76
N ALA A 72 -18.19 13.17 2.10
CA ALA A 72 -18.84 12.31 1.13
C ALA A 72 -19.90 13.08 0.30
N THR A 73 -20.63 13.99 0.97
CA THR A 73 -21.62 14.87 0.36
C THR A 73 -21.36 16.34 0.74
N GLY A 74 -21.61 17.24 -0.22
CA GLY A 74 -21.39 18.67 -0.05
C GLY A 74 -20.03 19.15 -0.56
N ALA A 75 -19.72 20.43 -0.27
CA ALA A 75 -18.49 21.07 -0.71
C ALA A 75 -17.32 20.79 0.24
N ALA A 76 -16.11 20.70 -0.33
CA ALA A 76 -14.88 20.64 0.44
C ALA A 76 -14.71 21.90 1.30
N LYS A 77 -14.08 21.74 2.46
CA LYS A 77 -13.78 22.81 3.42
C LYS A 77 -12.29 22.84 3.72
N THR A 78 -11.78 24.02 4.06
CA THR A 78 -10.38 24.20 4.46
C THR A 78 -10.31 24.79 5.86
N ILE A 79 -9.41 24.26 6.69
CA ILE A 79 -9.16 24.71 8.05
C ILE A 79 -7.70 25.21 8.13
N PRO A 80 -7.45 26.44 8.59
CA PRO A 80 -6.09 26.94 8.78
C PRO A 80 -5.39 26.18 9.90
N VAL A 81 -4.12 25.83 9.66
CA VAL A 81 -3.25 25.11 10.58
C VAL A 81 -2.06 25.99 10.93
N THR A 82 -1.72 26.09 12.21
CA THR A 82 -0.54 26.79 12.72
C THR A 82 0.29 25.85 13.60
N GLY A 83 1.55 26.20 13.87
CA GLY A 83 2.45 25.44 14.75
C GLY A 83 3.16 24.27 14.06
N ALA A 84 3.01 24.11 12.75
CA ALA A 84 3.63 23.06 11.93
C ALA A 84 4.50 23.63 10.78
N GLU A 85 4.91 24.89 10.87
CA GLU A 85 5.59 25.65 9.82
C GLU A 85 7.00 25.13 9.49
N ALA A 86 7.57 24.26 10.33
CA ALA A 86 8.85 23.62 10.03
C ALA A 86 8.72 22.47 9.01
N LEU A 87 7.50 22.03 8.68
CA LEU A 87 7.26 21.08 7.60
C LEU A 87 7.48 21.76 6.24
N SER A 88 8.04 21.02 5.29
CA SER A 88 8.33 21.55 3.94
C SER A 88 7.76 20.66 2.84
N GLY A 89 7.18 21.25 1.80
CA GLY A 89 6.77 20.53 0.60
C GLY A 89 7.92 19.94 -0.25
N ALA A 90 9.18 20.22 0.10
CA ALA A 90 10.36 19.69 -0.58
C ALA A 90 10.54 18.16 -0.40
N SER A 91 10.01 17.63 0.70
CA SER A 91 10.01 16.20 1.03
C SER A 91 8.58 15.75 1.39
N PRO A 92 8.26 14.46 1.29
CA PRO A 92 6.93 13.97 1.68
C PRO A 92 6.59 14.35 3.13
N VAL A 93 5.37 14.85 3.31
CA VAL A 93 4.72 15.06 4.61
C VAL A 93 3.57 14.08 4.69
N TYR A 94 3.36 13.51 5.86
CA TYR A 94 2.39 12.46 6.10
C TYR A 94 1.34 12.94 7.09
N LEU A 95 0.07 12.75 6.74
CA LEU A 95 -1.08 13.03 7.57
C LEU A 95 -1.58 11.71 8.17
N SER A 96 -1.88 11.73 9.47
CA SER A 96 -2.59 10.64 10.13
C SER A 96 -3.65 11.20 11.06
N ILE A 97 -4.85 10.63 11.01
CA ILE A 97 -5.94 10.97 11.94
C ILE A 97 -6.42 9.66 12.54
N CYS A 98 -6.18 9.47 13.84
CA CYS A 98 -6.44 8.22 14.53
C CYS A 98 -6.66 8.44 16.02
N GLY A 99 -7.56 7.65 16.63
CA GLY A 99 -7.83 7.70 18.07
C GLY A 99 -8.23 9.09 18.58
N GLY A 100 -8.96 9.87 17.77
CA GLY A 100 -9.39 11.23 18.09
C GLY A 100 -8.29 12.29 18.02
N SER A 101 -7.13 11.98 17.47
CA SER A 101 -6.00 12.90 17.34
C SER A 101 -5.58 13.07 15.88
N LEU A 102 -4.94 14.20 15.56
CA LEU A 102 -4.38 14.51 14.25
C LEU A 102 -2.85 14.65 14.37
N TYR A 103 -2.15 14.07 13.40
CA TYR A 103 -0.70 14.05 13.33
C TYR A 103 -0.21 14.52 11.97
N LEU A 104 0.85 15.32 11.98
CA LEU A 104 1.65 15.61 10.79
C LEU A 104 3.09 15.15 11.05
N THR A 105 3.63 14.36 10.14
CA THR A 105 5.00 13.85 10.27
C THR A 105 5.81 14.07 8.99
N GLN A 106 7.12 14.21 9.16
CA GLN A 106 8.06 14.32 8.04
C GLN A 106 9.42 13.78 8.47
N ILE A 107 10.08 13.04 7.60
CA ILE A 107 11.49 12.68 7.78
C ILE A 107 12.32 13.92 7.43
N GLY A 108 13.04 14.47 8.41
CA GLY A 108 13.79 15.72 8.25
C GLY A 108 14.54 16.16 9.51
N GLY A 109 15.35 17.21 9.36
CA GLY A 109 16.20 17.75 10.43
C GLY A 109 17.57 17.07 10.58
N THR A 110 18.32 17.47 11.60
CA THR A 110 19.71 17.01 11.83
C THR A 110 19.78 15.50 12.06
N GLN A 111 20.58 14.79 11.25
CA GLN A 111 20.73 13.32 11.25
C GLN A 111 19.44 12.55 10.89
N ALA A 112 18.56 13.11 10.05
CA ALA A 112 17.34 12.47 9.56
C ALA A 112 16.40 11.96 10.69
N LYS A 113 16.03 12.87 11.60
CA LYS A 113 15.00 12.62 12.62
C LYS A 113 13.60 12.67 12.01
N ILE A 114 12.59 12.31 12.80
CA ILE A 114 11.19 12.54 12.41
C ILE A 114 10.73 13.83 13.09
N LEU A 115 10.28 14.78 12.29
CA LEU A 115 9.46 15.90 12.75
C LEU A 115 8.05 15.35 13.00
N LEU A 116 7.53 15.56 14.21
CA LEU A 116 6.20 15.11 14.63
C LEU A 116 5.45 16.31 15.20
N PHE A 117 4.23 16.52 14.71
CA PHE A 117 3.32 17.52 15.21
C PHE A 117 2.00 16.84 15.59
N GLU A 118 1.45 17.20 16.74
CA GLU A 118 0.25 16.55 17.30
C GLU A 118 -0.83 17.59 17.66
N LEU A 119 -2.07 17.24 17.35
CA LEU A 119 -3.29 17.77 17.95
C LEU A 119 -4.04 16.63 18.64
N VAL A 120 -4.13 16.65 19.96
CA VAL A 120 -4.63 15.53 20.78
C VAL A 120 -6.13 15.31 20.63
N SER A 121 -6.91 16.38 20.48
CA SER A 121 -8.37 16.34 20.43
C SER A 121 -8.85 16.96 19.12
N PHE A 122 -8.99 16.12 18.11
CA PHE A 122 -9.50 16.46 16.80
C PHE A 122 -10.89 15.86 16.61
N THR A 123 -11.86 16.73 16.32
CA THR A 123 -13.28 16.39 16.14
C THR A 123 -13.71 16.46 14.68
N GLY A 124 -12.94 17.14 13.83
CA GLY A 124 -13.30 17.44 12.44
C GLY A 124 -14.24 18.64 12.29
N SER A 125 -14.57 19.32 13.39
CA SER A 125 -15.44 20.51 13.41
C SER A 125 -14.68 21.80 13.74
N GLU A 126 -13.35 21.73 13.80
CA GLU A 126 -12.49 22.87 14.11
C GLU A 126 -12.61 23.96 13.04
N THR A 127 -12.58 25.22 13.47
CA THR A 127 -12.50 26.39 12.58
C THR A 127 -11.06 26.86 12.38
N SER A 128 -10.15 26.45 13.27
CA SER A 128 -8.71 26.65 13.16
C SER A 128 -7.99 25.60 14.01
N ILE A 129 -6.77 25.24 13.62
CA ILE A 129 -5.95 24.24 14.30
C ILE A 129 -4.61 24.87 14.70
N LYS A 130 -4.18 24.57 15.93
CA LYS A 130 -2.82 24.82 16.40
C LYS A 130 -2.17 23.51 16.79
N MET A 131 -1.21 23.08 15.99
CA MET A 131 -0.42 21.89 16.21
C MET A 131 0.66 22.16 17.26
N THR A 132 1.02 21.11 18.01
CA THR A 132 2.14 21.16 18.95
C THR A 132 3.28 20.30 18.42
N ALA A 133 4.47 20.88 18.30
CA ALA A 133 5.68 20.13 17.96
C ALA A 133 6.03 19.15 19.09
N VAL A 134 6.30 17.90 18.71
CA VAL A 134 6.68 16.82 19.63
C VAL A 134 8.15 16.46 19.38
N THR A 135 8.95 16.52 20.44
CA THR A 135 10.36 16.09 20.36
C THR A 135 10.42 14.57 20.33
N THR A 136 10.67 13.99 19.16
CA THR A 136 10.67 12.53 18.96
C THR A 136 11.83 11.83 19.69
N TYR A 137 12.99 12.49 19.78
CA TYR A 137 14.16 11.97 20.49
C TYR A 137 14.00 12.12 22.01
N ILE A 138 14.16 11.02 22.74
CA ILE A 138 14.24 11.02 24.20
C ILE A 138 15.47 10.22 24.60
N SER A 139 16.43 10.88 25.25
CA SER A 139 17.65 10.22 25.70
C SER A 139 17.31 8.98 26.54
N GLY A 140 17.93 7.85 26.19
CA GLY A 140 17.72 6.57 26.86
C GLY A 140 16.39 5.85 26.56
N ARG A 141 15.46 6.44 25.79
CA ARG A 141 14.15 5.82 25.47
C ARG A 141 13.83 5.74 23.99
N VAL A 142 14.14 6.78 23.22
CA VAL A 142 13.90 6.87 21.78
C VAL A 142 15.12 7.47 21.11
N THR A 143 15.94 6.62 20.49
CA THR A 143 17.28 6.99 20.02
C THR A 143 17.53 6.71 18.55
N GLN A 144 16.71 5.88 17.90
CA GLN A 144 16.88 5.55 16.49
C GLN A 144 16.45 6.69 15.56
N THR A 145 17.09 6.78 14.40
CA THR A 145 16.81 7.75 13.34
C THR A 145 16.10 7.10 12.16
N ALA A 146 15.25 7.86 11.47
CA ALA A 146 14.61 7.34 10.27
C ALA A 146 15.60 7.12 9.14
N ASN A 147 15.30 6.14 8.29
CA ASN A 147 16.05 5.90 7.06
C ASN A 147 15.11 5.98 5.85
N GLN A 148 15.67 5.77 4.66
CA GLN A 148 14.95 5.85 3.39
C GLN A 148 13.79 4.84 3.24
N TYR A 149 13.71 3.84 4.11
CA TYR A 149 12.63 2.84 4.11
C TYR A 149 11.48 3.22 5.04
N THR A 150 11.72 4.10 6.02
CA THR A 150 10.72 4.47 7.03
C THR A 150 9.61 5.32 6.43
N ILE A 151 8.36 4.98 6.73
CA ILE A 151 7.17 5.80 6.50
C ILE A 151 6.56 6.12 7.88
N PRO A 152 6.64 7.39 8.34
CA PRO A 152 6.30 7.77 9.72
C PRO A 152 4.79 8.00 9.92
N TYR A 153 3.95 7.07 9.45
CA TYR A 153 2.52 7.11 9.75
C TYR A 153 2.25 6.84 11.22
N VAL A 154 1.29 7.57 11.76
CA VAL A 154 0.78 7.34 13.12
C VAL A 154 -0.50 6.54 13.02
N VAL A 155 -0.57 5.43 13.75
CA VAL A 155 -1.79 4.64 13.92
C VAL A 155 -2.17 4.56 15.39
N ASP A 156 -3.41 4.16 15.66
CA ASP A 156 -3.89 3.88 17.01
C ASP A 156 -4.28 2.41 17.12
N VAL A 157 -3.69 1.72 18.10
CA VAL A 157 -4.04 0.35 18.45
C VAL A 157 -4.41 0.33 19.93
N GLY A 158 -5.70 0.24 20.21
CA GLY A 158 -6.21 0.17 21.59
C GLY A 158 -5.86 1.39 22.45
N GLY A 159 -5.83 2.60 21.87
CA GLY A 159 -5.45 3.84 22.55
C GLY A 159 -3.94 4.09 22.63
N THR A 160 -3.12 3.13 22.17
CA THR A 160 -1.67 3.30 22.04
C THR A 160 -1.35 3.79 20.64
N LYS A 161 -0.70 4.96 20.56
CA LYS A 161 -0.21 5.51 19.30
C LYS A 161 1.06 4.80 18.90
N MET A 162 1.22 4.50 17.61
CA MET A 162 2.40 3.81 17.08
C MET A 162 2.93 4.51 15.82
N MET A 163 4.25 4.57 15.67
CA MET A 163 4.89 5.12 14.46
C MET A 163 6.20 4.39 14.16
N ALA A 164 6.44 4.04 12.90
CA ALA A 164 7.68 3.42 12.48
C ALA A 164 8.86 4.38 12.65
N LEU A 165 10.00 3.84 13.10
CA LEU A 165 11.24 4.61 13.23
C LEU A 165 12.27 4.17 12.21
N TYR A 166 12.63 2.89 12.21
CA TYR A 166 13.81 2.42 11.48
C TYR A 166 13.66 0.95 11.12
N MET A 167 14.13 0.56 9.95
CA MET A 167 14.26 -0.85 9.57
C MET A 167 15.62 -1.11 8.93
N SER A 168 16.35 -2.06 9.51
CA SER A 168 17.60 -2.63 9.01
C SER A 168 17.38 -4.07 8.57
N ASP A 169 18.47 -4.75 8.21
CA ASP A 169 18.41 -6.15 7.84
C ASP A 169 18.15 -7.05 9.06
N SER A 170 18.63 -6.65 10.25
CA SER A 170 18.51 -7.48 11.47
C SER A 170 17.35 -7.07 12.38
N TYR A 171 16.97 -5.79 12.37
CA TYR A 171 15.98 -5.23 13.29
C TYR A 171 15.09 -4.21 12.63
N PHE A 172 13.86 -4.15 13.11
CA PHE A 172 12.97 -3.01 12.94
C PHE A 172 12.69 -2.36 14.30
N TYR A 173 12.39 -1.07 14.27
CA TYR A 173 12.08 -0.26 15.43
C TYR A 173 10.89 0.61 15.14
N TYR A 174 10.03 0.74 16.14
CA TYR A 174 8.92 1.67 16.14
C TYR A 174 8.78 2.30 17.53
N ILE A 175 8.03 3.39 17.63
CA ILE A 175 7.70 4.00 18.90
C ILE A 175 6.24 3.77 19.24
N THR A 176 5.97 3.69 20.54
CA THR A 176 4.63 3.71 21.11
C THR A 176 4.49 4.86 22.10
N TRP A 177 3.32 5.51 22.19
CA TRP A 177 3.04 6.53 23.20
C TRP A 177 1.55 6.73 23.44
N THR A 178 1.19 7.47 24.48
CA THR A 178 -0.16 7.97 24.73
C THR A 178 -0.28 9.40 24.22
N ALA A 179 -1.36 9.70 23.50
CA ALA A 179 -1.58 11.03 22.91
C ALA A 179 -1.48 12.15 23.96
N GLY A 180 -0.79 13.24 23.63
CA GLY A 180 -0.54 14.37 24.55
C GLY A 180 0.45 14.08 25.69
N GLN A 181 0.98 12.86 25.78
CA GLN A 181 1.88 12.43 26.85
C GLN A 181 3.18 11.85 26.28
N TYR A 182 3.64 12.30 25.11
CA TYR A 182 4.81 11.72 24.45
C TYR A 182 6.07 11.75 25.35
N SER A 183 6.38 12.88 25.97
CA SER A 183 7.58 13.06 26.81
C SER A 183 7.64 12.10 28.00
N SER A 184 6.49 11.74 28.57
CA SER A 184 6.38 10.84 29.73
C SER A 184 6.16 9.38 29.30
N SER A 185 5.46 9.10 28.21
CA SER A 185 5.00 7.75 27.84
C SER A 185 5.76 7.09 26.68
N ALA A 186 6.48 7.83 25.83
CA ALA A 186 7.05 7.26 24.62
C ALA A 186 8.07 6.13 24.88
N GLN A 187 7.89 4.97 24.24
CA GLN A 187 8.81 3.84 24.31
C GLN A 187 9.23 3.42 22.91
N GLN A 188 10.51 3.15 22.71
CA GLN A 188 10.99 2.50 21.50
C GLN A 188 10.84 0.98 21.67
N ILE A 189 10.14 0.36 20.72
CA ILE A 189 10.01 -1.08 20.62
C ILE A 189 10.94 -1.58 19.52
N GLN A 190 11.59 -2.70 19.79
CA GLN A 190 12.47 -3.39 18.86
C GLN A 190 11.86 -4.75 18.52
N GLY A 191 11.92 -5.13 17.25
CA GLY A 191 11.66 -6.49 16.81
C GLY A 191 12.72 -6.99 15.84
N TYR A 192 12.84 -8.31 15.74
CA TYR A 192 13.83 -8.96 14.88
C TYR A 192 13.30 -9.11 13.45
N CYS A 193 14.16 -8.80 12.49
CA CYS A 193 13.98 -9.14 11.08
C CYS A 193 14.65 -10.47 10.72
N MET A 194 15.04 -11.35 11.66
CA MET A 194 15.55 -12.72 11.45
C MET A 194 16.70 -12.90 10.40
N ALA A 195 17.42 -11.87 9.97
CA ALA A 195 18.51 -12.02 8.99
C ALA A 195 19.87 -12.27 9.69
N TYR A 196 20.49 -13.43 9.45
CA TYR A 196 21.87 -13.73 9.86
C TYR A 196 22.84 -13.56 8.68
N SER A 197 23.82 -12.66 8.83
CA SER A 197 24.79 -12.25 7.80
C SER A 197 26.18 -12.88 7.90
N GLY A 198 26.40 -13.86 8.78
CA GLY A 198 27.73 -14.46 8.92
C GLY A 198 28.20 -15.24 7.69
N SER A 199 29.50 -15.14 7.41
CA SER A 199 30.25 -15.99 6.47
C SER A 199 29.88 -15.91 4.98
N MET A 200 29.38 -14.78 4.47
CA MET A 200 29.18 -14.55 3.02
C MET A 200 30.30 -13.72 2.41
N SER A 201 30.61 -13.95 1.12
CA SER A 201 31.61 -13.16 0.37
C SER A 201 31.00 -11.90 -0.26
N LYS A 202 29.69 -11.91 -0.56
CA LYS A 202 28.93 -10.78 -1.14
C LYS A 202 27.53 -10.71 -0.53
N HIS A 203 27.02 -9.48 -0.36
CA HIS A 203 25.68 -9.20 0.17
C HIS A 203 24.85 -8.37 -0.81
N TYR A 204 23.61 -8.80 -1.04
CA TYR A 204 22.64 -8.15 -1.93
C TYR A 204 21.32 -7.83 -1.22
N THR A 205 21.26 -7.98 0.11
CA THR A 205 20.08 -7.71 0.95
C THR A 205 19.40 -6.35 0.69
N PRO A 206 20.12 -5.24 0.39
CA PRO A 206 19.48 -3.97 0.07
C PRO A 206 18.53 -4.01 -1.14
N LYS A 207 18.69 -4.98 -2.06
CA LYS A 207 17.78 -5.20 -3.21
C LYS A 207 16.42 -5.79 -2.80
N LEU A 208 16.29 -6.25 -1.56
CA LEU A 208 15.07 -6.82 -0.98
C LEU A 208 14.47 -5.88 0.06
N ALA A 209 14.75 -4.59 -0.03
CA ALA A 209 14.40 -3.64 1.02
C ALA A 209 13.08 -2.91 0.74
N ALA A 210 12.03 -3.24 1.48
CA ALA A 210 10.73 -2.57 1.35
C ALA A 210 10.60 -1.33 2.22
N LYS A 211 9.61 -0.51 1.89
CA LYS A 211 9.10 0.53 2.79
C LYS A 211 8.53 -0.13 4.06
N PHE A 212 8.69 0.56 5.19
CA PHE A 212 8.25 0.12 6.50
C PHE A 212 7.49 1.24 7.18
N GLY A 213 6.23 0.99 7.48
CA GLY A 213 5.33 1.92 8.13
C GLY A 213 4.05 1.22 8.53
N PHE A 214 3.41 1.70 9.60
CA PHE A 214 2.06 1.27 9.93
C PHE A 214 1.09 1.84 8.89
N SER A 215 0.03 1.10 8.58
CA SER A 215 -0.99 1.59 7.65
C SER A 215 -2.38 1.18 8.07
N VAL A 216 -3.31 2.14 8.02
CA VAL A 216 -4.75 1.87 8.15
C VAL A 216 -5.23 0.90 7.07
N LYS A 217 -4.59 0.89 5.88
CA LYS A 217 -4.86 -0.06 4.79
C LYS A 217 -4.52 -1.50 5.16
N ASN A 218 -3.64 -1.67 6.15
CA ASN A 218 -3.24 -2.95 6.71
C ASN A 218 -3.85 -3.14 8.11
N GLN A 219 -5.02 -2.56 8.40
CA GLN A 219 -5.67 -2.67 9.72
C GLN A 219 -4.77 -2.19 10.87
N ASN A 220 -4.06 -1.09 10.65
CA ASN A 220 -3.09 -0.48 11.58
C ASN A 220 -1.83 -1.32 11.84
N GLU A 221 -1.57 -2.36 11.05
CA GLU A 221 -0.31 -3.10 11.11
C GLU A 221 0.79 -2.45 10.26
N ALA A 222 2.05 -2.70 10.64
CA ALA A 222 3.18 -2.54 9.73
C ALA A 222 3.53 -3.91 9.15
N LEU A 223 3.42 -4.06 7.83
CA LEU A 223 3.95 -5.21 7.12
C LEU A 223 5.45 -5.01 6.92
N TYR A 224 6.23 -6.02 7.28
CA TYR A 224 7.67 -6.03 7.05
C TYR A 224 8.08 -7.34 6.42
N ALA A 225 9.18 -7.30 5.66
CA ALA A 225 9.86 -8.49 5.21
C ALA A 225 11.19 -8.64 5.94
N SER A 226 11.41 -9.80 6.55
CA SER A 226 12.73 -10.32 6.83
C SER A 226 13.43 -10.60 5.51
N ARG A 227 14.67 -10.11 5.36
CA ARG A 227 15.37 -10.09 4.07
C ARG A 227 16.82 -10.51 4.23
N PHE A 228 17.26 -11.50 3.45
CA PHE A 228 18.67 -11.76 3.28
C PHE A 228 18.97 -12.32 1.90
N LEU A 229 19.99 -11.78 1.25
CA LEU A 229 20.51 -12.30 -0.01
C LEU A 229 22.03 -12.26 0.04
N GLY A 230 22.66 -13.42 0.17
CA GLY A 230 24.11 -13.56 0.31
C GLY A 230 24.68 -14.60 -0.63
N ILE A 231 25.87 -14.33 -1.16
CA ILE A 231 26.65 -15.28 -1.96
C ILE A 231 27.97 -15.54 -1.26
N TYR A 232 28.30 -16.81 -1.13
CA TYR A 232 29.61 -17.28 -0.71
C TYR A 232 30.39 -17.76 -1.93
N LEU A 233 31.58 -17.21 -2.10
CA LEU A 233 32.52 -17.59 -3.15
C LEU A 233 33.81 -17.99 -2.45
N TYR A 234 34.14 -19.28 -2.46
CA TYR A 234 35.41 -19.78 -1.92
C TYR A 234 35.92 -20.95 -2.75
N SER A 235 37.15 -20.82 -3.26
CA SER A 235 37.74 -21.80 -4.19
C SER A 235 36.76 -22.12 -5.35
N ASN A 236 36.50 -23.40 -5.64
CA ASN A 236 35.56 -23.88 -6.67
C ASN A 236 34.15 -24.16 -6.09
N ASN A 237 33.75 -23.46 -5.02
CA ASN A 237 32.46 -23.67 -4.36
C ASN A 237 31.63 -22.39 -4.41
N TYR A 238 30.44 -22.50 -4.99
CA TYR A 238 29.43 -21.46 -5.07
C TYR A 238 28.34 -21.72 -4.03
N GLY A 239 28.28 -20.91 -2.98
CA GLY A 239 27.24 -20.97 -1.96
C GLY A 239 26.25 -19.82 -2.08
N TYR A 240 24.98 -20.07 -1.80
CA TYR A 240 23.96 -19.03 -1.77
C TYR A 240 23.06 -19.16 -0.55
N LYS A 241 22.65 -18.01 -0.01
CA LYS A 241 21.70 -17.92 1.09
C LYS A 241 20.64 -16.88 0.76
N PHE A 242 19.39 -17.31 0.72
CA PHE A 242 18.22 -16.47 0.55
C PHE A 242 17.28 -16.62 1.72
N TRP A 243 16.75 -15.50 2.16
CA TRP A 243 15.71 -15.45 3.16
C TRP A 243 14.69 -14.39 2.80
N PHE A 244 13.43 -14.79 2.82
CA PHE A 244 12.31 -13.87 2.75
C PHE A 244 11.18 -14.38 3.64
N SER A 245 10.80 -13.60 4.64
CA SER A 245 9.57 -13.83 5.40
C SER A 245 8.79 -12.53 5.44
N ILE A 246 7.50 -12.53 5.14
CA ILE A 246 6.64 -11.39 5.41
C ILE A 246 5.87 -11.64 6.70
N ALA A 247 5.74 -10.61 7.53
CA ALA A 247 4.97 -10.67 8.76
C ALA A 247 4.39 -9.29 9.05
N SER A 248 3.51 -9.23 10.05
CA SER A 248 2.95 -7.98 10.53
C SER A 248 3.33 -7.70 11.99
N VAL A 249 3.38 -6.41 12.35
CA VAL A 249 3.80 -5.94 13.67
C VAL A 249 2.65 -5.18 14.32
N SER A 250 2.52 -5.39 15.65
CA SER A 250 1.56 -4.83 16.61
C SER A 250 0.60 -5.91 17.10
N GLN A 251 -0.20 -6.49 16.21
CA GLN A 251 -1.22 -7.48 16.52
C GLN A 251 -0.98 -8.82 15.78
N SER A 252 0.02 -8.89 14.89
CA SER A 252 0.39 -10.09 14.15
C SER A 252 -0.75 -10.65 13.27
N LEU A 253 -1.61 -9.79 12.76
CA LEU A 253 -2.79 -10.17 11.96
C LEU A 253 -2.46 -10.97 10.71
N TYR A 254 -1.29 -10.71 10.11
CA TYR A 254 -0.86 -11.35 8.86
C TYR A 254 0.25 -12.37 9.09
N GLY A 255 0.32 -12.94 10.29
CA GLY A 255 1.26 -13.97 10.70
C GLY A 255 2.50 -13.43 11.42
N THR A 256 3.13 -14.32 12.17
CA THR A 256 4.48 -14.13 12.71
C THR A 256 5.52 -14.51 11.66
N PRO A 257 6.74 -13.94 11.67
CA PRO A 257 7.80 -14.46 10.82
C PRO A 257 7.98 -15.94 11.12
N GLU A 258 7.73 -16.79 10.12
CA GLU A 258 8.20 -18.17 10.20
C GLU A 258 9.72 -18.11 10.12
N SER A 259 10.37 -18.59 11.17
CA SER A 259 11.76 -19.00 11.08
C SER A 259 11.79 -20.22 10.18
N ASP A 260 12.32 -20.12 8.97
CA ASP A 260 12.96 -21.29 8.39
C ASP A 260 14.15 -21.66 9.31
N PRO A 261 14.10 -22.77 10.06
CA PRO A 261 15.12 -23.06 11.06
C PRO A 261 16.45 -23.26 10.33
N TYR A 262 17.38 -22.33 10.46
CA TYR A 262 18.82 -22.50 10.21
C TYR A 262 19.21 -23.44 9.04
N SER A 263 19.74 -22.83 7.96
CA SER A 263 20.58 -23.46 6.92
C SER A 263 19.89 -24.07 5.70
N SER A 264 19.59 -23.24 4.73
CA SER A 264 19.64 -23.64 3.32
C SER A 264 20.87 -23.00 2.66
N TYR A 265 22.03 -23.23 3.29
CA TYR A 265 23.32 -23.02 2.65
C TYR A 265 23.53 -24.19 1.70
N ASN A 266 23.18 -23.96 0.44
CA ASN A 266 23.42 -24.93 -0.61
C ASN A 266 24.71 -24.56 -1.35
N SER A 267 25.55 -25.56 -1.56
CA SER A 267 26.79 -25.45 -2.32
C SER A 267 26.61 -26.06 -3.70
N TYR A 268 27.01 -25.32 -4.72
CA TYR A 268 26.99 -25.71 -6.13
C TYR A 268 28.37 -25.52 -6.75
N THR A 269 28.58 -26.16 -7.89
CA THR A 269 29.82 -26.03 -8.68
C THR A 269 29.97 -24.64 -9.29
N ASN A 270 28.87 -24.01 -9.71
CA ASN A 270 28.81 -22.65 -10.24
C ASN A 270 27.38 -22.07 -10.12
N MET A 271 27.22 -20.80 -10.52
CA MET A 271 25.95 -20.08 -10.44
C MET A 271 24.90 -20.68 -11.37
N GLU A 272 25.28 -21.12 -12.56
CA GLU A 272 24.37 -21.74 -13.54
C GLU A 272 23.74 -23.01 -12.95
N THR A 273 24.56 -23.85 -12.33
CA THR A 273 24.13 -25.07 -11.63
C THR A 273 23.19 -24.73 -10.47
N ALA A 274 23.49 -23.66 -9.71
CA ALA A 274 22.63 -23.20 -8.62
C ALA A 274 21.27 -22.70 -9.12
N ILE A 275 21.23 -21.99 -10.26
CA ILE A 275 19.99 -21.52 -10.88
C ILE A 275 19.11 -22.70 -11.32
N GLU A 276 19.72 -23.77 -11.84
CA GLU A 276 19.01 -24.95 -12.33
C GLU A 276 18.56 -25.89 -11.22
N GLN A 277 19.37 -26.08 -10.17
CA GLN A 277 19.17 -27.13 -9.17
C GLN A 277 18.58 -26.65 -7.83
N ASP A 278 18.69 -25.36 -7.48
CA ASP A 278 18.06 -24.82 -6.26
C ASP A 278 16.59 -24.44 -6.55
N GLU A 279 15.68 -24.82 -5.66
CA GLU A 279 14.27 -24.38 -5.71
C GLU A 279 14.11 -22.85 -5.73
N ARG A 280 15.10 -22.11 -5.23
CA ARG A 280 15.16 -20.64 -5.20
C ARG A 280 16.05 -20.08 -6.30
N GLY A 281 16.51 -20.91 -7.23
CA GLY A 281 17.36 -20.51 -8.37
C GLY A 281 16.79 -19.34 -9.17
N ARG A 282 15.45 -19.18 -9.20
CA ARG A 282 14.76 -18.01 -9.79
C ARG A 282 15.15 -16.67 -9.15
N TYR A 283 15.32 -16.61 -7.83
CA TYR A 283 15.72 -15.39 -7.11
C TYR A 283 17.19 -15.08 -7.37
N LEU A 284 18.02 -16.12 -7.43
CA LEU A 284 19.43 -15.99 -7.76
C LEU A 284 19.60 -15.43 -9.17
N LYS A 285 18.90 -16.02 -10.15
CA LYS A 285 18.88 -15.51 -11.52
C LYS A 285 18.45 -14.04 -11.57
N ARG A 286 17.33 -13.71 -10.93
CA ARG A 286 16.75 -12.36 -10.98
C ARG A 286 17.66 -11.31 -10.33
N PHE A 287 18.04 -11.47 -9.07
CA PHE A 287 18.75 -10.41 -8.34
C PHE A 287 20.26 -10.38 -8.56
N VAL A 288 20.85 -11.51 -8.94
CA VAL A 288 22.31 -11.65 -9.08
C VAL A 288 22.71 -11.72 -10.55
N ALA A 289 22.20 -12.68 -11.31
CA ALA A 289 22.63 -12.86 -12.70
C ALA A 289 22.10 -11.75 -13.63
N GLU A 290 20.85 -11.34 -13.45
CA GLU A 290 20.21 -10.24 -14.20
C GLU A 290 20.44 -8.86 -13.54
N ASP A 291 21.13 -8.81 -12.40
CA ASP A 291 21.39 -7.61 -11.60
C ASP A 291 20.12 -6.77 -11.28
N TYR A 292 18.95 -7.40 -11.24
CA TYR A 292 17.68 -6.71 -11.01
C TYR A 292 17.68 -5.93 -9.69
N THR A 293 17.23 -4.67 -9.72
CA THR A 293 17.03 -3.84 -8.54
C THR A 293 15.61 -3.28 -8.56
N PRO A 294 14.71 -3.74 -7.68
CA PRO A 294 13.34 -3.23 -7.61
C PRO A 294 13.33 -1.77 -7.14
N GLN A 295 12.32 -1.02 -7.56
CA GLN A 295 12.14 0.39 -7.22
C GLN A 295 11.79 0.58 -5.74
N MET A 296 11.10 -0.40 -5.13
CA MET A 296 10.73 -0.41 -3.70
C MET A 296 10.02 0.87 -3.25
N ILE A 297 9.12 1.38 -4.09
CA ILE A 297 8.44 2.66 -3.87
C ILE A 297 7.21 2.47 -2.98
N THR A 298 6.42 1.42 -3.24
CA THR A 298 5.10 1.20 -2.61
C THR A 298 5.23 0.67 -1.19
N LEU A 299 4.36 1.12 -0.29
CA LEU A 299 4.22 0.51 1.03
C LEU A 299 3.59 -0.90 0.88
N PRO A 300 4.18 -1.96 1.47
CA PRO A 300 3.59 -3.29 1.41
C PRO A 300 2.16 -3.29 1.93
N THR A 301 1.25 -3.95 1.21
CA THR A 301 -0.18 -3.95 1.50
C THR A 301 -0.71 -5.37 1.58
N GLY A 302 -1.61 -5.62 2.55
CA GLY A 302 -2.11 -6.94 2.88
C GLY A 302 -3.62 -7.02 2.90
N ALA A 303 -4.19 -8.01 2.20
CA ALA A 303 -5.62 -8.26 2.22
C ALA A 303 -5.96 -9.63 1.61
N ASN A 304 -7.15 -10.16 1.92
CA ASN A 304 -7.70 -11.36 1.28
C ASN A 304 -6.75 -12.58 1.23
N ASN A 305 -6.01 -12.80 2.32
CA ASN A 305 -4.99 -13.85 2.40
C ASN A 305 -3.82 -13.71 1.38
N GLU A 306 -3.64 -12.53 0.81
CA GLU A 306 -2.57 -12.14 -0.12
C GLU A 306 -1.82 -10.91 0.40
N TYR A 307 -0.55 -10.79 0.02
CA TYR A 307 0.22 -9.56 0.20
C TYR A 307 0.78 -9.08 -1.12
N LEU A 308 0.76 -7.76 -1.32
CA LEU A 308 1.52 -7.07 -2.34
C LEU A 308 2.74 -6.44 -1.65
N TYR A 309 3.90 -7.04 -1.88
CA TYR A 309 5.16 -6.64 -1.27
C TYR A 309 5.74 -5.39 -1.94
N ASN A 310 5.76 -5.37 -3.27
CA ASN A 310 6.20 -4.23 -4.05
C ASN A 310 5.53 -4.21 -5.42
N VAL A 311 5.45 -3.02 -6.01
CA VAL A 311 5.11 -2.81 -7.42
C VAL A 311 6.30 -2.17 -8.09
N ASP A 312 6.73 -2.73 -9.21
CA ASP A 312 7.75 -2.14 -10.06
C ASP A 312 7.14 -1.65 -11.37
N LEU A 313 7.55 -0.46 -11.79
CA LEU A 313 7.15 0.13 -13.05
C LEU A 313 8.39 0.50 -13.87
N VAL A 314 8.73 -0.35 -14.84
CA VAL A 314 9.90 -0.20 -15.70
C VAL A 314 9.46 -0.28 -17.16
N ASP A 315 9.87 0.68 -17.98
CA ASP A 315 9.53 0.75 -19.41
C ASP A 315 8.02 0.63 -19.72
N ARG A 316 7.19 1.18 -18.82
CA ARG A 316 5.72 1.16 -18.87
C ARG A 316 5.09 -0.21 -18.61
N LYS A 317 5.88 -1.18 -18.14
CA LYS A 317 5.42 -2.50 -17.71
C LYS A 317 5.37 -2.53 -16.19
N VAL A 318 4.30 -3.11 -15.67
CA VAL A 318 4.14 -3.31 -14.23
C VAL A 318 4.46 -4.75 -13.88
N THR A 319 5.33 -4.92 -12.89
CA THR A 319 5.61 -6.21 -12.26
C THR A 319 5.18 -6.13 -10.80
N LEU A 320 4.33 -7.05 -10.38
CA LEU A 320 3.91 -7.22 -9.00
C LEU A 320 4.85 -8.21 -8.32
N MET A 321 5.30 -7.89 -7.11
CA MET A 321 5.92 -8.84 -6.20
C MET A 321 4.93 -9.18 -5.11
N HIS A 322 4.38 -10.39 -5.11
CA HIS A 322 3.26 -10.75 -4.25
C HIS A 322 3.37 -12.16 -3.69
N GLY A 323 2.54 -12.50 -2.72
CA GLY A 323 2.43 -13.87 -2.20
C GLY A 323 1.20 -14.06 -1.32
N ARG A 324 1.14 -15.20 -0.62
CA ARG A 324 0.05 -15.50 0.32
C ARG A 324 0.58 -15.56 1.75
N TYR A 325 -0.29 -15.34 2.73
CA TYR A 325 0.06 -15.46 4.14
C TYR A 325 0.09 -16.94 4.56
N ASN A 326 1.08 -17.68 4.06
CA ASN A 326 1.53 -18.94 4.60
C ASN A 326 3.06 -18.88 4.60
N GLY A 327 3.72 -19.08 5.75
CA GLY A 327 5.12 -18.69 5.91
C GLY A 327 6.15 -19.57 5.18
N SER A 328 5.70 -20.36 4.21
CA SER A 328 6.54 -21.13 3.30
C SER A 328 6.43 -20.70 1.82
N THR A 329 5.64 -19.67 1.46
CA THR A 329 5.61 -19.17 0.07
C THR A 329 6.46 -17.93 -0.14
N LEU A 330 7.50 -18.09 -0.95
CA LEU A 330 8.36 -16.99 -1.40
C LEU A 330 7.59 -16.07 -2.36
N PRO A 331 7.88 -14.76 -2.38
CA PRO A 331 7.14 -13.78 -3.18
C PRO A 331 7.37 -14.06 -4.66
N GLU A 332 6.31 -14.16 -5.43
CA GLU A 332 6.36 -14.39 -6.85
C GLU A 332 6.31 -13.08 -7.63
N TRP A 333 6.89 -13.09 -8.82
CA TRP A 333 6.76 -11.98 -9.76
C TRP A 333 5.65 -12.26 -10.74
N ARG A 334 4.83 -11.25 -10.95
CA ARG A 334 3.80 -11.29 -11.97
C ARG A 334 3.86 -10.03 -12.81
N ASP A 335 4.09 -10.21 -14.10
CA ASP A 335 3.97 -9.13 -15.06
C ASP A 335 2.49 -8.91 -15.39
N ILE A 336 2.05 -7.65 -15.28
CA ILE A 336 0.76 -7.20 -15.79
C ILE A 336 0.93 -6.92 -17.27
N ASN A 337 0.17 -7.63 -18.12
CA ASN A 337 0.19 -7.45 -19.56
C ASN A 337 -0.63 -6.22 -20.01
N ILE A 338 -0.36 -5.06 -19.42
CA ILE A 338 -0.93 -3.78 -19.78
C ILE A 338 0.21 -2.80 -19.99
N LYS A 339 0.24 -2.18 -21.17
CA LYS A 339 1.21 -1.14 -21.48
C LYS A 339 0.69 0.20 -21.00
N LEU A 340 1.31 0.73 -19.95
CA LEU A 340 0.91 2.01 -19.39
C LEU A 340 1.36 3.20 -20.26
N PRO A 341 0.77 4.40 -20.09
CA PRO A 341 1.29 5.62 -20.68
C PRO A 341 2.75 5.89 -20.25
N SER A 342 3.51 6.59 -21.09
CA SER A 342 4.96 6.83 -20.88
C SER A 342 5.30 7.63 -19.63
N ARG A 343 4.33 8.37 -19.07
CA ARG A 343 4.51 9.22 -17.90
C ARG A 343 4.00 8.56 -16.61
N ALA A 344 3.62 7.29 -16.66
CA ALA A 344 3.16 6.55 -15.49
C ALA A 344 4.27 6.47 -14.44
N VAL A 345 3.89 6.62 -13.16
CA VAL A 345 4.80 6.65 -12.02
C VAL A 345 4.12 6.10 -10.78
N LEU A 346 4.88 5.45 -9.90
CA LEU A 346 4.38 4.89 -8.65
C LEU A 346 4.61 5.82 -7.46
N PHE A 347 3.87 5.57 -6.39
CA PHE A 347 3.95 6.34 -5.14
C PHE A 347 3.90 5.41 -3.94
N THR A 348 4.36 5.87 -2.78
CA THR A 348 4.31 5.09 -1.53
C THR A 348 2.90 4.62 -1.19
N ASP A 349 1.90 5.47 -1.38
CA ASP A 349 0.50 5.16 -1.07
C ASP A 349 -0.35 4.86 -2.29
N SER A 350 0.27 4.29 -3.34
CA SER A 350 -0.40 3.96 -4.60
C SER A 350 -1.26 2.69 -4.54
N VAL A 351 -1.13 1.85 -3.51
CA VAL A 351 -1.84 0.58 -3.41
C VAL A 351 -3.02 0.68 -2.44
N CYS A 352 -4.15 0.06 -2.78
CA CYS A 352 -5.28 -0.16 -1.89
C CYS A 352 -6.00 -1.46 -2.28
N TYR A 353 -6.40 -2.25 -1.29
CA TYR A 353 -7.42 -3.27 -1.48
C TYR A 353 -8.76 -2.73 -0.99
N VAL A 354 -9.82 -2.95 -1.76
CA VAL A 354 -11.21 -2.58 -1.41
C VAL A 354 -11.98 -3.87 -1.18
N ALA A 355 -12.26 -4.19 0.08
CA ALA A 355 -12.86 -5.46 0.46
C ALA A 355 -14.29 -5.62 -0.07
N GLU A 356 -15.06 -4.54 -0.06
CA GLU A 356 -16.43 -4.47 -0.54
C GLU A 356 -16.55 -4.70 -2.05
N GLN A 357 -15.46 -4.45 -2.79
CA GLN A 357 -15.34 -4.71 -4.23
C GLN A 357 -14.51 -5.98 -4.51
N SER A 358 -13.92 -6.59 -3.48
CA SER A 358 -12.97 -7.69 -3.61
C SER A 358 -11.87 -7.45 -4.64
N MET A 359 -11.31 -6.23 -4.64
CA MET A 359 -10.35 -5.81 -5.66
C MET A 359 -9.13 -5.07 -5.12
N TRP A 360 -8.01 -5.31 -5.78
CA TRP A 360 -6.78 -4.54 -5.69
C TRP A 360 -6.81 -3.36 -6.66
N PHE A 361 -6.26 -2.24 -6.20
CA PHE A 361 -6.09 -1.03 -6.98
C PHE A 361 -4.66 -0.51 -6.84
N ILE A 362 -4.07 -0.08 -7.96
CA ILE A 362 -2.72 0.50 -8.01
C ILE A 362 -2.78 1.80 -8.82
N PHE A 363 -2.56 2.92 -8.15
CA PHE A 363 -2.54 4.24 -8.75
C PHE A 363 -1.16 4.57 -9.34
N VAL A 364 -1.11 4.79 -10.66
CA VAL A 364 0.14 4.98 -11.42
C VAL A 364 0.30 6.40 -11.99
N GLY A 365 -0.38 7.38 -11.39
CA GLY A 365 -0.25 8.80 -11.70
C GLY A 365 -0.95 9.24 -12.99
N THR A 366 -0.92 8.42 -14.03
CA THR A 366 -1.69 8.58 -15.28
C THR A 366 -3.05 7.91 -15.22
N GLY A 367 -3.25 7.02 -14.24
CA GLY A 367 -4.42 6.16 -14.22
C GLY A 367 -4.42 5.20 -13.04
N LEU A 368 -5.40 4.32 -13.06
CA LEU A 368 -5.66 3.34 -12.01
C LEU A 368 -5.65 1.93 -12.61
N LEU A 369 -4.68 1.13 -12.21
CA LEU A 369 -4.70 -0.31 -12.43
C LEU A 369 -5.60 -0.97 -11.40
N PHE A 370 -6.25 -2.05 -11.80
CA PHE A 370 -7.10 -2.81 -10.90
C PHE A 370 -7.10 -4.31 -11.27
N GLY A 371 -7.39 -5.16 -10.29
CA GLY A 371 -7.50 -6.61 -10.47
C GLY A 371 -8.05 -7.31 -9.23
N SER A 372 -8.71 -8.45 -9.41
CA SER A 372 -9.37 -9.16 -8.30
C SER A 372 -8.41 -10.02 -7.45
N LYS A 373 -7.31 -10.48 -8.04
CA LYS A 373 -6.30 -11.32 -7.36
C LYS A 373 -4.90 -10.95 -7.81
N LEU A 374 -3.94 -11.02 -6.88
CA LEU A 374 -2.53 -10.78 -7.21
C LEU A 374 -1.95 -11.94 -8.00
N ALA A 375 -2.25 -13.19 -7.63
CA ALA A 375 -1.64 -14.38 -8.24
C ALA A 375 -2.25 -14.84 -9.58
N ALA A 376 -3.53 -14.57 -9.81
CA ALA A 376 -4.26 -15.00 -11.01
C ALA A 376 -5.26 -13.92 -11.46
N GLY A 377 -5.84 -14.02 -12.66
CA GLY A 377 -6.94 -13.13 -13.11
C GLY A 377 -6.54 -11.89 -13.92
N GLY A 378 -7.47 -11.38 -14.73
CA GLY A 378 -7.23 -10.20 -15.56
C GLY A 378 -6.95 -8.94 -14.73
N TRP A 379 -6.08 -8.09 -15.25
CA TRP A 379 -5.92 -6.71 -14.78
C TRP A 379 -6.48 -5.78 -15.84
N GLY A 380 -7.00 -4.64 -15.42
CA GLY A 380 -7.37 -3.58 -16.34
C GLY A 380 -6.83 -2.23 -15.88
N TYR A 381 -7.09 -1.19 -16.69
CA TYR A 381 -6.55 0.14 -16.50
C TYR A 381 -7.60 1.22 -16.83
N ILE A 382 -7.81 2.14 -15.90
CA ILE A 382 -8.58 3.37 -16.13
C ILE A 382 -7.61 4.51 -16.37
N ASP A 383 -7.71 5.15 -17.53
CA ASP A 383 -7.02 6.41 -17.79
C ASP A 383 -7.71 7.56 -17.03
N THR A 384 -6.96 8.27 -16.21
CA THR A 384 -7.48 9.40 -15.42
C THR A 384 -6.92 10.75 -15.86
N LEU A 385 -6.07 10.79 -16.90
CA LEU A 385 -5.38 11.99 -17.37
C LEU A 385 -6.35 13.10 -17.79
N GLY A 386 -7.48 12.73 -18.40
CA GLY A 386 -8.49 13.69 -18.85
C GLY A 386 -9.10 14.52 -17.71
N LEU A 387 -9.07 14.02 -16.47
CA LEU A 387 -9.67 14.67 -15.31
C LEU A 387 -8.63 15.13 -14.28
N LEU A 388 -7.75 14.22 -13.85
CA LEU A 388 -6.71 14.52 -12.84
C LEU A 388 -5.53 15.29 -13.43
N GLY A 389 -5.38 15.26 -14.77
CA GLY A 389 -4.08 15.45 -15.38
C GLY A 389 -3.11 14.35 -14.96
N LEU A 390 -1.83 14.51 -15.31
CA LEU A 390 -0.79 13.65 -14.75
C LEU A 390 -0.55 14.04 -13.30
N ILE A 391 -0.77 13.10 -12.37
CA ILE A 391 -0.23 13.19 -11.02
C ILE A 391 1.24 12.76 -11.05
N ALA A 392 2.12 13.69 -10.66
CA ALA A 392 3.56 13.52 -10.78
C ALA A 392 4.26 13.30 -9.43
N LYS A 393 3.64 13.72 -8.31
CA LYS A 393 4.20 13.58 -6.96
C LYS A 393 3.10 13.31 -5.94
N ASN A 394 3.48 12.67 -4.83
CA ASN A 394 2.65 12.43 -3.66
C ASN A 394 1.28 11.79 -3.99
N GLY A 395 1.24 10.93 -5.00
CA GLY A 395 0.02 10.22 -5.35
C GLY A 395 -0.43 9.30 -4.21
N CYS A 396 -1.73 9.33 -3.93
CA CYS A 396 -2.32 8.52 -2.87
C CYS A 396 -3.67 8.00 -3.33
N ILE A 397 -3.95 6.74 -2.99
CA ILE A 397 -5.25 6.10 -3.11
C ILE A 397 -5.82 5.84 -1.72
N THR A 398 -7.10 6.12 -1.50
CA THR A 398 -7.78 5.88 -0.22
C THR A 398 -9.22 5.50 -0.48
N TYR A 399 -9.68 4.41 0.15
CA TYR A 399 -11.07 3.99 0.06
C TYR A 399 -11.88 4.55 1.23
N LEU A 400 -13.08 5.06 0.94
CA LEU A 400 -14.06 5.51 1.93
C LEU A 400 -15.24 4.54 1.95
N PRO A 401 -15.28 3.60 2.92
CA PRO A 401 -16.34 2.57 2.99
C PRO A 401 -17.75 3.14 3.03
N GLY A 402 -17.97 4.21 3.81
CA GLY A 402 -19.30 4.80 3.99
C GLY A 402 -19.91 5.41 2.72
N GLU A 403 -19.09 5.74 1.71
CA GLU A 403 -19.55 6.22 0.41
C GLU A 403 -19.43 5.15 -0.68
N ASN A 404 -18.78 4.02 -0.39
CA ASN A 404 -18.34 3.05 -1.39
C ASN A 404 -17.57 3.75 -2.53
N ALA A 405 -16.61 4.60 -2.16
CA ALA A 405 -15.89 5.45 -3.11
C ALA A 405 -14.38 5.39 -2.89
N LEU A 406 -13.65 5.42 -4.01
CA LEU A 406 -12.20 5.47 -4.04
C LEU A 406 -11.73 6.88 -4.34
N TYR A 407 -10.85 7.40 -3.50
CA TYR A 407 -10.26 8.72 -3.63
C TYR A 407 -8.84 8.62 -4.16
N LEU A 408 -8.56 9.39 -5.21
CA LEU A 408 -7.25 9.55 -5.80
C LEU A 408 -6.80 10.98 -5.53
N SER A 409 -5.62 11.15 -4.96
CA SER A 409 -5.07 12.48 -4.68
C SER A 409 -3.60 12.57 -5.07
N GLY A 410 -3.11 13.79 -5.19
CA GLY A 410 -1.70 14.07 -5.36
C GLY A 410 -1.44 15.42 -6.02
N LEU A 411 -0.19 15.62 -6.42
CA LEU A 411 0.28 16.83 -7.07
C LEU A 411 0.28 16.63 -8.58
N ASN A 412 -0.52 17.41 -9.30
CA ASN A 412 -0.52 17.34 -10.76
C ASN A 412 0.75 17.98 -11.37
N SER A 413 0.94 17.82 -12.67
CA SER A 413 2.10 18.37 -13.38
C SER A 413 2.19 19.91 -13.40
N ALA A 414 1.10 20.62 -13.05
CA ALA A 414 1.11 22.08 -12.84
C ALA A 414 1.49 22.46 -11.41
N GLY A 415 1.81 21.49 -10.55
CA GLY A 415 2.12 21.72 -9.14
C GLY A 415 0.87 22.01 -8.29
N ILE A 416 -0.33 21.70 -8.77
CA ILE A 416 -1.59 21.96 -8.07
C ILE A 416 -2.07 20.68 -7.37
N PRO A 417 -2.30 20.72 -6.05
CA PRO A 417 -2.97 19.65 -5.31
C PRO A 417 -4.38 19.37 -5.83
N VAL A 418 -4.67 18.10 -6.08
CA VAL A 418 -5.99 17.65 -6.51
C VAL A 418 -6.44 16.42 -5.74
N VAL A 419 -7.76 16.30 -5.56
CA VAL A 419 -8.43 15.10 -5.05
C VAL A 419 -9.62 14.81 -5.97
N CYS A 420 -9.68 13.60 -6.50
CA CYS A 420 -10.84 13.09 -7.22
C CYS A 420 -11.41 11.88 -6.50
N LYS A 421 -12.69 11.61 -6.75
CA LYS A 421 -13.36 10.41 -6.29
C LYS A 421 -13.94 9.61 -7.43
N LEU A 422 -13.82 8.30 -7.34
CA LEU A 422 -14.49 7.30 -8.15
C LEU A 422 -15.55 6.64 -7.28
N LEU A 423 -16.83 6.85 -7.61
CA LEU A 423 -17.93 6.23 -6.89
C LEU A 423 -18.18 4.83 -7.45
N PHE A 424 -18.30 3.82 -6.59
CA PHE A 424 -18.73 2.49 -6.99
C PHE A 424 -20.25 2.38 -6.83
N ASP A 425 -20.96 2.18 -7.95
CA ASP A 425 -22.40 2.00 -7.96
C ASP A 425 -22.73 0.50 -8.12
N GLY A 426 -22.54 -0.25 -7.03
CA GLY A 426 -22.67 -1.71 -6.97
C GLY A 426 -21.33 -2.45 -6.87
N LEU A 427 -21.36 -3.77 -7.11
CA LEU A 427 -20.16 -4.57 -7.39
C LEU A 427 -19.72 -4.25 -8.81
N MET A 428 -18.56 -3.63 -8.93
CA MET A 428 -18.03 -3.25 -10.24
C MET A 428 -17.29 -4.44 -10.84
N ASP A 429 -17.54 -4.71 -12.14
CA ASP A 429 -16.78 -5.69 -12.90
C ASP A 429 -15.78 -4.97 -13.79
N PHE A 430 -14.57 -5.45 -13.69
CA PHE A 430 -13.36 -4.84 -14.18
C PHE A 430 -12.59 -5.83 -15.07
N SER A 431 -12.99 -7.11 -15.07
CA SER A 431 -12.27 -8.20 -15.72
C SER A 431 -12.51 -8.30 -17.24
N GLY A 432 -13.40 -7.48 -17.80
CA GLY A 432 -13.55 -7.29 -19.24
C GLY A 432 -14.18 -8.45 -20.03
N GLU A 433 -14.26 -9.65 -19.46
CA GLU A 433 -14.65 -10.88 -20.15
C GLU A 433 -15.76 -11.66 -19.41
N GLY A 434 -16.54 -11.00 -18.54
CA GLY A 434 -17.63 -11.66 -17.82
C GLY A 434 -18.46 -10.71 -16.95
N ALA A 435 -19.33 -11.28 -16.11
CA ALA A 435 -20.17 -10.58 -15.15
C ALA A 435 -20.26 -11.34 -13.82
N TRP A 436 -20.61 -10.63 -12.74
CA TRP A 436 -20.92 -11.27 -11.45
C TRP A 436 -22.41 -11.59 -11.33
N LEU A 437 -22.73 -12.79 -10.85
CA LEU A 437 -24.11 -13.14 -10.50
C LEU A 437 -24.59 -12.31 -9.30
N PRO A 438 -25.87 -11.91 -9.25
CA PRO A 438 -26.41 -11.18 -8.09
C PRO A 438 -26.37 -12.06 -6.83
N VAL A 439 -26.18 -11.46 -5.65
CA VAL A 439 -26.29 -12.17 -4.37
C VAL A 439 -27.71 -12.00 -3.84
N MET A 440 -28.46 -13.09 -3.72
CA MET A 440 -29.82 -13.09 -3.19
C MET A 440 -29.84 -13.68 -1.77
N SER A 441 -30.00 -12.83 -0.75
CA SER A 441 -29.79 -13.19 0.67
C SER A 441 -31.08 -13.46 1.46
N LYS A 442 -32.22 -13.75 0.81
CA LYS A 442 -33.52 -13.87 1.49
C LYS A 442 -34.05 -15.31 1.52
N ASP A 443 -34.33 -15.82 2.71
CA ASP A 443 -34.89 -17.16 2.92
C ASP A 443 -36.20 -17.36 2.16
N GLY A 444 -36.31 -18.50 1.46
CA GLY A 444 -37.50 -18.91 0.71
C GLY A 444 -37.57 -18.44 -0.74
N ILE A 445 -36.59 -17.65 -1.24
CA ILE A 445 -36.49 -17.31 -2.66
C ILE A 445 -35.50 -18.27 -3.34
N PRO A 446 -35.89 -18.99 -4.42
CA PRO A 446 -34.93 -19.78 -5.20
C PRO A 446 -33.83 -18.88 -5.76
N ALA A 447 -32.61 -19.04 -5.27
CA ALA A 447 -31.45 -18.21 -5.61
C ALA A 447 -30.79 -18.69 -6.91
N TYR A 448 -31.51 -18.73 -8.02
CA TYR A 448 -30.95 -19.16 -9.31
C TYR A 448 -31.47 -18.27 -10.46
N ILE A 449 -30.61 -17.99 -11.44
CA ILE A 449 -30.99 -17.41 -12.72
C ILE A 449 -30.80 -18.41 -13.84
N LYS A 450 -31.66 -18.32 -14.86
CA LYS A 450 -31.53 -19.10 -16.08
C LYS A 450 -30.45 -18.45 -16.95
N ALA A 451 -29.39 -19.20 -17.23
CA ALA A 451 -28.19 -18.69 -17.89
C ALA A 451 -28.27 -18.75 -19.43
N ARG A 452 -29.23 -19.47 -20.00
CA ARG A 452 -29.44 -19.60 -21.46
C ARG A 452 -30.92 -19.44 -21.81
N SER A 453 -31.22 -18.65 -22.84
CA SER A 453 -32.55 -18.67 -23.45
C SER A 453 -32.74 -20.00 -24.21
N THR A 454 -33.95 -20.56 -24.13
CA THR A 454 -34.33 -21.80 -24.87
C THR A 454 -34.81 -21.45 -26.26
#